data_AF-A0A2E5I9A3-F1
#
_entry.id   AF-A0A2E5I9A3-F1
#
_cell.length_a   1.000
_cell.length_b   1.000
_cell.length_c   1.000
_cell.angle_alpha   90.00
_cell.angle_beta   90.00
_cell.angle_gamma   90.00
#
_symmetry.space_group_name_H-M   'P 1'
#
loop_
_entity.id
_entity.type
_entity.pdbx_description
1 polymer ?
#
loop_
_entity_poly.entity_id
_entity_poly.type
_entity_poly.pdbx_seq_one_letter_code
_entity_poly.pdbx_strand_id
1 'polypeptide(L)'
;MQKLKIWLYIIITLLWISGLTFFILKTWFQVPGEFGITTNPYQYTSLQVHGFFALIMMVTFGYVLGTHVPKVFKLKPTRVLGVLLVAIVSFQIITAYLLYYIVEDFTRDVIEYLHLGAGISLPFILIFHIYRNKLIKEKDK
;
A
#
# COMPACT_ATOMS: atom_id res chain seq x y z
N MET A 1 10.26 -13.91 14.71
CA MET A 1 10.05 -13.60 13.26
C MET A 1 8.63 -13.87 12.77
N GLN A 2 7.93 -14.93 13.19
CA GLN A 2 6.56 -15.24 12.72
C GLN A 2 5.53 -14.16 13.09
N LYS A 3 5.59 -13.62 14.32
CA LYS A 3 4.72 -12.52 14.78
C LYS A 3 4.79 -11.28 13.88
N LEU A 4 5.99 -10.90 13.42
CA LEU A 4 6.20 -9.76 12.52
C LEU A 4 5.59 -9.99 11.13
N LYS A 5 5.58 -11.23 10.62
CA LYS A 5 4.95 -11.53 9.33
C LYS A 5 3.44 -11.38 9.41
N ILE A 6 2.83 -11.92 10.47
CA ILE A 6 1.39 -11.79 10.72
C ILE A 6 1.01 -10.30 10.86
N TRP A 7 1.81 -9.54 11.61
CA TRP A 7 1.66 -8.10 11.76
C TRP A 7 1.66 -7.36 10.40
N LEU A 8 2.66 -7.63 9.56
CA LEU A 8 2.74 -7.05 8.21
C LEU A 8 1.53 -7.42 7.35
N TYR A 9 1.07 -8.68 7.39
CA TYR A 9 -0.09 -9.10 6.60
C TYR A 9 -1.37 -8.39 7.04
N ILE A 10 -1.59 -8.27 8.36
CA ILE A 10 -2.75 -7.55 8.89
C ILE A 10 -2.74 -6.09 8.42
N ILE A 11 -1.62 -5.39 8.57
CA ILE A 11 -1.52 -3.98 8.16
C ILE A 11 -1.75 -3.81 6.65
N ILE A 12 -1.10 -4.63 5.83
CA ILE A 12 -1.23 -4.55 4.37
C ILE A 12 -2.67 -4.85 3.94
N THR A 13 -3.31 -5.87 4.53
CA THR A 13 -4.70 -6.19 4.25
C THR A 13 -5.63 -5.04 4.66
N LEU A 14 -5.44 -4.45 5.84
CA LEU A 14 -6.27 -3.34 6.30
C LEU A 14 -6.09 -2.08 5.45
N LEU A 15 -4.85 -1.75 5.06
CA LEU A 15 -4.56 -0.68 4.11
C LEU A 15 -5.24 -0.91 2.76
N TRP A 16 -5.10 -2.11 2.22
CA TRP A 16 -5.62 -2.45 0.90
C TRP A 16 -7.15 -2.41 0.87
N ILE A 17 -7.81 -3.01 1.87
CA ILE A 17 -9.27 -3.00 1.97
C ILE A 17 -9.77 -1.57 2.19
N SER A 18 -9.23 -0.83 3.17
CA SER A 18 -9.69 0.55 3.45
C SER A 18 -9.44 1.52 2.30
N GLY A 19 -8.35 1.34 1.54
CA GLY A 19 -8.05 2.16 0.36
C GLY A 19 -9.02 1.87 -0.80
N LEU A 20 -9.29 0.58 -1.06
CA LEU A 20 -10.28 0.18 -2.05
C LEU A 20 -11.69 0.62 -1.67
N THR A 21 -12.08 0.45 -0.41
CA THR A 21 -13.37 0.92 0.10
C THR A 21 -13.51 2.42 -0.09
N PHE A 22 -12.49 3.22 0.25
CA PHE A 22 -12.51 4.66 0.02
C PHE A 22 -12.75 5.00 -1.46
N PHE A 23 -11.98 4.37 -2.37
CA PHE A 23 -12.08 4.63 -3.80
C PHE A 23 -13.44 4.21 -4.37
N ILE A 24 -13.95 3.05 -3.94
CA ILE A 24 -15.25 2.55 -4.37
C ILE A 24 -16.37 3.50 -3.92
N LEU A 25 -16.34 3.92 -2.67
CA LEU A 25 -17.34 4.83 -2.11
C LEU A 25 -17.33 6.19 -2.79
N LYS A 26 -16.14 6.74 -3.06
CA LYS A 26 -15.95 8.01 -3.77
C LYS A 26 -16.52 7.95 -5.19
N THR A 27 -16.28 6.83 -5.90
CA THR A 27 -16.53 6.74 -7.34
C THR A 27 -17.95 6.30 -7.68
N TRP A 28 -18.51 5.34 -6.94
CA TRP A 28 -19.78 4.69 -7.33
C TRP A 28 -20.90 4.83 -6.30
N PHE A 29 -20.62 5.22 -5.05
CA PHE A 29 -21.63 5.29 -3.98
C PHE A 29 -21.83 6.71 -3.45
N GLN A 30 -21.73 7.70 -4.32
CA GLN A 30 -22.11 9.07 -4.00
C GLN A 30 -23.61 9.15 -3.68
N VAL A 31 -24.01 10.05 -2.79
CA VAL A 31 -25.39 10.15 -2.27
C VAL A 31 -25.99 11.53 -2.55
N PRO A 32 -27.31 11.66 -2.68
CA PRO A 32 -27.96 12.97 -2.77
C PRO A 32 -27.75 13.76 -1.47
N GLY A 33 -27.33 15.02 -1.61
CA GLY A 33 -27.22 16.01 -0.54
C GLY A 33 -28.06 17.25 -0.85
N GLU A 34 -28.10 18.17 0.12
CA GLU A 34 -28.91 19.40 0.06
C GLU A 34 -28.61 20.28 -1.17
N PHE A 35 -27.37 20.27 -1.64
CA PHE A 35 -26.89 21.09 -2.76
C PHE A 35 -26.48 20.27 -4.00
N GLY A 36 -26.94 19.02 -4.11
CA GLY A 36 -26.60 18.12 -5.21
C GLY A 36 -25.93 16.83 -4.75
N ILE A 37 -25.22 16.15 -5.64
CA ILE A 37 -24.51 14.91 -5.30
C ILE A 37 -23.36 15.23 -4.33
N THR A 38 -23.30 14.48 -3.23
CA THR A 38 -22.27 14.60 -2.19
C THR A 38 -21.57 13.27 -1.92
N THR A 39 -20.48 13.33 -1.15
CA THR A 39 -19.67 12.18 -0.78
C THR A 39 -20.43 11.22 0.14
N ASN A 40 -20.10 9.94 0.05
CA ASN A 40 -20.65 8.94 0.95
C ASN A 40 -20.15 9.18 2.40
N PRO A 41 -21.00 9.15 3.44
CA PRO A 41 -20.57 9.36 4.82
C PRO A 41 -19.45 8.41 5.28
N TYR A 42 -19.44 7.17 4.80
CA TYR A 42 -18.42 6.17 5.13
C TYR A 42 -17.08 6.40 4.42
N GLN A 43 -17.04 7.27 3.40
CA GLN A 43 -15.81 7.62 2.71
C GLN A 43 -14.78 8.21 3.69
N TYR A 44 -15.24 9.11 4.57
CA TYR A 44 -14.37 9.74 5.57
C TYR A 44 -13.80 8.71 6.56
N THR A 45 -14.65 7.85 7.11
CA THR A 45 -14.23 6.79 8.04
C THR A 45 -13.23 5.83 7.37
N SER A 46 -13.47 5.45 6.12
CA SER A 46 -12.56 4.59 5.36
C SER A 46 -11.18 5.24 5.22
N LEU A 47 -11.14 6.54 4.93
CA LEU A 47 -9.90 7.31 4.83
C LEU A 47 -9.18 7.44 6.17
N GLN A 48 -9.90 7.61 7.28
CA GLN A 48 -9.31 7.65 8.63
C GLN A 48 -8.63 6.32 8.98
N VAL A 49 -9.31 5.20 8.73
CA VAL A 49 -8.75 3.85 8.94
C VAL A 49 -7.51 3.67 8.07
N HIS A 50 -7.59 4.04 6.79
CA HIS A 50 -6.47 3.95 5.87
C HIS A 50 -5.26 4.77 6.35
N GLY A 51 -5.49 6.04 6.71
CA GLY A 51 -4.45 6.95 7.21
C GLY A 51 -3.80 6.46 8.50
N PHE A 52 -4.58 5.92 9.44
CA PHE A 52 -4.06 5.36 10.68
C PHE A 52 -3.11 4.17 10.41
N PHE A 53 -3.53 3.21 9.59
CA PHE A 53 -2.66 2.07 9.25
C PHE A 53 -1.49 2.47 8.36
N ALA A 54 -1.60 3.56 7.59
CA ALA A 54 -0.49 4.08 6.79
C ALA A 54 0.64 4.58 7.68
N LEU A 55 0.32 5.30 8.76
CA LEU A 55 1.31 5.73 9.76
C LEU A 55 2.05 4.54 10.38
N ILE A 56 1.31 3.51 10.80
CA ILE A 56 1.89 2.28 11.35
C ILE A 56 2.76 1.58 10.30
N MET A 57 2.31 1.54 9.05
CA MET A 57 3.05 0.93 7.96
C MET A 57 4.35 1.69 7.66
N MET A 58 4.38 3.02 7.72
CA MET A 58 5.60 3.81 7.53
C MET A 58 6.67 3.47 8.58
N VAL A 59 6.28 3.36 9.86
CA VAL A 59 7.19 2.93 10.94
C VAL A 59 7.68 1.50 10.69
N THR A 60 6.75 0.60 10.35
CA THR A 60 7.07 -0.80 10.06
C THR A 60 7.98 -0.93 8.84
N PHE A 61 7.79 -0.09 7.83
CA PHE A 61 8.62 -0.04 6.63
C PHE A 61 10.06 0.36 6.96
N GLY A 62 10.25 1.40 7.78
CA GLY A 62 11.58 1.76 8.29
C GLY A 62 12.27 0.60 9.03
N TYR A 63 11.54 -0.14 9.86
CA TYR A 63 12.05 -1.33 10.52
C TYR A 63 12.47 -2.44 9.52
N VAL A 64 11.65 -2.69 8.48
CA VAL A 64 11.97 -3.67 7.43
C VAL A 64 13.20 -3.24 6.63
N LEU A 65 13.33 -1.96 6.29
CA LEU A 65 14.50 -1.41 5.62
C LEU A 65 15.77 -1.60 6.45
N GLY A 66 15.73 -1.40 7.77
CA GLY A 66 16.89 -1.56 8.65
C GLY A 66 17.27 -3.02 8.93
N THR A 67 16.29 -3.93 9.00
CA THR A 67 16.52 -5.29 9.53
C THR A 67 16.44 -6.41 8.51
N HIS A 68 15.60 -6.27 7.48
CA HIS A 68 15.37 -7.30 6.47
C HIS A 68 16.23 -7.06 5.22
N VAL A 69 16.18 -5.85 4.66
CA VAL A 69 16.82 -5.54 3.37
C VAL A 69 18.33 -5.83 3.37
N PRO A 70 19.15 -5.35 4.34
CA PRO A 70 20.61 -5.56 4.30
C PRO A 70 21.01 -7.04 4.33
N LYS A 71 20.25 -7.86 5.06
CA LYS A 71 20.53 -9.30 5.23
C LYS A 71 20.38 -10.07 3.92
N VAL A 72 19.38 -9.71 3.11
CA VAL A 72 19.04 -10.44 1.90
C VAL A 72 19.52 -9.76 0.63
N PHE A 73 20.05 -8.53 0.71
CA PHE A 73 20.48 -7.75 -0.45
C PHE A 73 21.59 -8.41 -1.28
N LYS A 74 22.46 -9.20 -0.62
CA LYS A 74 23.54 -9.95 -1.28
C LYS A 74 23.04 -11.21 -1.99
N LEU A 75 21.81 -11.66 -1.75
CA LEU A 75 21.21 -12.83 -2.39
C LEU A 75 20.62 -12.44 -3.75
N LYS A 76 21.35 -12.75 -4.83
CA LYS A 76 21.06 -12.30 -6.20
C LYS A 76 19.67 -12.68 -6.76
N PRO A 77 19.15 -13.91 -6.61
CA PRO A 77 17.93 -14.30 -7.33
C PRO A 77 16.65 -13.66 -6.77
N THR A 78 16.70 -13.08 -5.57
CA THR A 78 15.52 -12.51 -4.87
C THR A 78 15.55 -10.98 -4.77
N ARG A 79 16.69 -10.36 -5.12
CA ARG A 79 16.92 -8.91 -4.97
C ARG A 79 15.96 -8.06 -5.80
N VAL A 80 15.65 -8.45 -7.03
CA VAL A 80 14.81 -7.64 -7.95
C VAL A 80 13.43 -7.37 -7.35
N LEU A 81 12.75 -8.41 -6.86
CA LEU A 81 11.42 -8.26 -6.25
C LEU A 81 11.48 -7.49 -4.94
N GLY A 82 12.55 -7.66 -4.16
CA GLY A 82 12.75 -6.87 -2.94
C GLY A 82 12.93 -5.38 -3.23
N VAL A 83 13.72 -5.03 -4.26
CA VAL A 83 13.90 -3.64 -4.71
C VAL A 83 12.59 -3.07 -5.24
N LEU A 84 11.83 -3.85 -6.03
CA LEU A 84 10.52 -3.44 -6.53
C LEU A 84 9.53 -3.15 -5.38
N LEU A 85 9.52 -3.99 -4.33
CA LEU A 85 8.69 -3.74 -3.15
C LEU A 85 9.09 -2.47 -2.39
N VAL A 86 10.39 -2.22 -2.23
CA VAL A 86 10.87 -0.98 -1.62
C VAL A 86 10.45 0.22 -2.46
N ALA A 87 10.64 0.16 -3.78
CA ALA A 87 10.28 1.23 -4.69
C ALA A 87 8.78 1.53 -4.66
N ILE A 88 7.93 0.51 -4.70
CA ILE A 88 6.48 0.71 -4.74
C ILE A 88 5.94 1.26 -3.41
N VAL A 89 6.46 0.81 -2.26
CA VAL A 89 6.07 1.38 -0.95
C VAL A 89 6.53 2.83 -0.82
N SER A 90 7.75 3.15 -1.24
CA SER A 90 8.22 4.54 -1.27
C SER A 90 7.37 5.41 -2.21
N PHE A 91 6.99 4.88 -3.37
CA PHE A 91 6.09 5.56 -4.31
C PHE A 91 4.70 5.82 -3.69
N GLN A 92 4.15 4.85 -2.95
CA GLN A 92 2.90 5.02 -2.20
C GLN A 92 2.99 6.14 -1.17
N ILE A 93 4.09 6.22 -0.41
CA ILE A 93 4.30 7.28 0.59
C ILE A 93 4.37 8.66 -0.07
N ILE A 94 5.13 8.79 -1.17
CA ILE A 94 5.26 10.06 -1.90
C ILE A 94 3.91 10.50 -2.48
N THR A 95 3.20 9.59 -3.16
CA THR A 95 1.90 9.92 -3.76
C THR A 95 0.84 10.23 -2.69
N ALA A 96 0.85 9.55 -1.55
CA ALA A 96 -0.03 9.89 -0.42
C ALA A 96 0.25 11.30 0.14
N TYR A 97 1.53 11.67 0.29
CA TYR A 97 1.92 13.02 0.66
C TYR A 97 1.40 14.05 -0.34
N LEU A 98 1.56 13.79 -1.64
CA LEU A 98 1.07 14.70 -2.68
C LEU A 98 -0.47 14.82 -2.67
N LEU A 99 -1.21 13.72 -2.47
CA LEU A 99 -2.68 13.74 -2.35
C LEU A 99 -3.18 14.53 -1.14
N TYR A 100 -2.36 14.67 -0.10
CA TYR A 100 -2.69 15.49 1.07
C TYR A 100 -2.57 16.99 0.78
N TYR A 101 -1.59 17.40 -0.03
CA TYR A 101 -1.31 18.82 -0.28
C TYR A 101 -1.92 19.36 -1.58
N ILE A 102 -2.18 18.50 -2.57
CA ILE A 102 -2.80 18.89 -3.84
C ILE A 102 -4.31 18.63 -3.72
N VAL A 103 -5.13 19.68 -3.82
CA VAL A 103 -6.56 19.64 -3.46
C VAL A 103 -7.49 19.60 -4.67
N GLU A 104 -7.34 20.51 -5.63
CA GLU A 104 -8.18 20.54 -6.85
C GLU A 104 -7.31 20.93 -8.05
N ASP A 105 -6.85 19.93 -8.79
CA ASP A 105 -6.10 20.06 -10.05
C ASP A 105 -6.19 18.72 -10.81
N PHE A 106 -6.12 18.75 -12.14
CA PHE A 106 -5.92 17.56 -12.99
C PHE A 106 -4.74 16.70 -12.50
N THR A 107 -3.68 17.37 -12.01
CA THR A 107 -2.53 16.70 -11.40
C THR A 107 -2.94 15.79 -10.24
N ARG A 108 -3.92 16.19 -9.42
CA ARG A 108 -4.40 15.39 -8.29
C ARG A 108 -5.04 14.09 -8.74
N ASP A 109 -5.87 14.14 -9.77
CA ASP A 109 -6.57 12.96 -10.29
C ASP A 109 -5.56 11.95 -10.85
N VAL A 110 -4.56 12.43 -11.59
CA VAL A 110 -3.45 11.58 -12.07
C VAL A 110 -2.74 10.90 -10.89
N ILE A 111 -2.41 11.65 -9.84
CA ILE A 111 -1.74 11.08 -8.65
C ILE A 111 -2.66 10.09 -7.93
N GLU A 112 -3.96 10.33 -7.86
CA GLU A 112 -4.93 9.42 -7.26
C GLU A 112 -4.95 8.08 -7.99
N TYR A 113 -5.03 8.08 -9.32
CA TYR A 113 -4.99 6.85 -10.11
C TYR A 113 -3.63 6.14 -10.04
N LEU A 114 -2.52 6.89 -10.00
CA LEU A 114 -1.19 6.32 -9.79
C LEU A 114 -1.06 5.67 -8.41
N HIS A 115 -1.54 6.34 -7.36
CA HIS A 115 -1.56 5.82 -5.99
C HIS A 115 -2.41 4.56 -5.92
N LEU A 116 -3.62 4.59 -6.46
CA LEU A 116 -4.54 3.46 -6.49
C LEU A 116 -3.94 2.27 -7.27
N GLY A 117 -3.48 2.49 -8.50
CA GLY A 117 -2.95 1.44 -9.36
C GLY A 117 -1.73 0.75 -8.75
N ALA A 118 -0.78 1.52 -8.23
CA ALA A 118 0.38 0.97 -7.54
C ALA A 118 -0.03 0.25 -6.24
N GLY A 119 -0.96 0.80 -5.46
CA GLY A 119 -1.47 0.19 -4.23
C GLY A 119 -2.18 -1.15 -4.47
N ILE A 120 -2.98 -1.24 -5.54
CA ILE A 120 -3.66 -2.48 -5.96
C ILE A 120 -2.64 -3.57 -6.28
N SER A 121 -1.54 -3.23 -6.95
CA SER A 121 -0.51 -4.20 -7.35
C SER A 121 0.32 -4.76 -6.19
N LEU A 122 0.38 -4.05 -5.06
CA LEU A 122 1.30 -4.34 -3.95
C LEU A 122 1.13 -5.75 -3.34
N PRO A 123 -0.08 -6.24 -3.00
CA PRO A 123 -0.25 -7.60 -2.48
C PRO A 123 0.23 -8.67 -3.45
N PHE A 124 0.01 -8.49 -4.76
CA PHE A 124 0.45 -9.44 -5.79
C PHE A 124 1.97 -9.53 -5.88
N ILE A 125 2.65 -8.38 -5.87
CA ILE A 125 4.12 -8.32 -5.87
C ILE A 125 4.67 -8.96 -4.59
N LEU A 126 4.03 -8.72 -3.43
CA LEU A 126 4.42 -9.32 -2.15
C LEU A 126 4.28 -10.84 -2.15
N ILE A 127 3.14 -11.36 -2.63
CA ILE A 127 2.91 -12.80 -2.75
C ILE A 127 3.98 -13.42 -3.66
N PHE A 128 4.26 -12.80 -4.81
CA PHE A 128 5.27 -13.29 -5.74
C PHE A 128 6.68 -13.27 -5.12
N HIS A 129 7.03 -12.21 -4.38
CA HIS A 129 8.28 -12.13 -3.62
C HIS A 129 8.41 -13.28 -2.62
N ILE A 130 7.37 -13.55 -1.84
CA ILE A 130 7.38 -14.62 -0.82
C ILE A 130 7.50 -16.00 -1.48
N TYR A 131 6.69 -16.26 -2.52
CA TYR A 131 6.65 -17.54 -3.21
C TYR A 131 7.98 -17.84 -3.91
N ARG A 132 8.55 -16.86 -4.64
CA ARG A 132 9.84 -17.02 -5.30
C ARG A 132 10.97 -17.34 -4.31
N ASN A 133 10.98 -16.65 -3.16
CA ASN A 133 11.97 -16.90 -2.10
C ASN A 133 11.81 -18.30 -1.49
N LYS A 134 10.59 -18.82 -1.40
CA LYS A 134 10.32 -20.18 -0.92
C LYS A 134 10.86 -21.22 -1.92
N LEU A 135 10.55 -21.06 -3.20
CA LEU A 135 11.01 -21.98 -4.26
C LEU A 135 12.53 -22.06 -4.36
N ILE A 136 13.24 -20.93 -4.24
CA ILE A 136 14.71 -20.93 -4.29
C ILE A 136 15.28 -21.71 -3.09
N LYS A 137 14.74 -21.50 -1.89
CA LYS A 137 15.17 -22.24 -0.70
C LYS A 137 14.88 -23.74 -0.75
N GLU A 138 13.86 -24.16 -1.48
CA GLU A 138 13.56 -25.58 -1.70
C GLU A 138 14.49 -26.21 -2.73
N LYS A 139 14.95 -25.45 -3.74
CA LYS A 139 15.96 -25.91 -4.70
C LYS A 139 17.37 -26.04 -4.12
N ASP A 140 17.68 -25.20 -3.12
CA ASP A 140 19.01 -25.18 -2.47
C ASP A 140 19.11 -26.15 -1.27
N LYS A 141 18.05 -26.93 -0.98
CA LYS A 141 18.01 -27.99 0.04
C LYS A 141 18.23 -29.36 -0.58
#